data_AF-A0A3A9BYP1-F1
#
_entry.id   AF-A0A3A9BYP1-F1
#
_cell.length_a   1.000
_cell.length_b   1.000
_cell.length_c   1.000
_cell.angle_alpha   90.00
_cell.angle_beta   90.00
_cell.angle_gamma   90.00
#
_symmetry.space_group_name_H-M   'P 1'
#
loop_
_entity.id
_entity.type
_entity.pdbx_description
1 polymer ?
#
loop_
_entity_poly.entity_id
_entity_poly.type
_entity_poly.pdbx_seq_one_letter_code
_entity_poly.pdbx_strand_id
1 'polypeptide(L)'
;MTNTNITELPPDHKQDAASSPWPLRVMTFLIILTTVLLAGIPPALTMMRRADAQVALGNAKTVRLSLQLTSKEAYAASLPFWSASEPGGVTERVRDKVLKDTKTPGDFWVLQTDKGGYEVLMFLYQEGDFTVLYQKEPQSYQVFYNQPFIKTHYPQTSRALSE
;
A
#
# COMPACT_ATOMS: atom_id res chain seq x y z
N MET A 1 5.17 69.21 73.64
CA MET A 1 5.74 70.06 72.56
C MET A 1 7.22 69.69 72.50
N THR A 2 7.76 69.07 71.46
CA THR A 2 7.41 69.01 70.04
C THR A 2 7.93 67.69 69.45
N ASN A 3 7.10 67.08 68.62
CA ASN A 3 7.42 65.92 67.77
C ASN A 3 8.49 66.30 66.74
N THR A 4 9.41 65.38 66.45
CA THR A 4 10.05 65.36 65.13
C THR A 4 10.11 63.95 64.60
N ASN A 5 9.48 63.86 63.44
CA ASN A 5 9.02 62.73 62.67
C ASN A 5 10.17 61.87 62.14
N ILE A 6 9.97 60.56 62.18
CA ILE A 6 10.83 59.53 61.61
C ILE A 6 10.45 59.47 60.13
N THR A 7 11.27 60.02 59.23
CA THR A 7 11.02 59.85 57.80
C THR A 7 11.67 58.55 57.36
N GLU A 8 10.85 57.50 57.38
CA GLU A 8 11.11 56.19 56.83
C GLU A 8 11.62 56.28 55.38
N LEU A 9 12.60 55.41 55.08
CA LEU A 9 13.05 55.09 53.73
C LEU A 9 11.83 54.69 52.87
N PRO A 10 11.59 55.27 51.68
CA PRO A 10 10.57 54.75 50.79
C PRO A 10 10.97 53.33 50.33
N PRO A 11 10.03 52.38 50.33
CA PRO A 11 10.32 50.99 50.00
C PRO A 11 10.70 50.86 48.53
N ASP A 12 11.75 50.06 48.32
CA ASP A 12 12.08 49.35 47.09
C ASP A 12 10.79 48.96 46.35
N HIS A 13 10.50 49.66 45.25
CA HIS A 13 9.48 49.23 44.30
C HIS A 13 9.98 47.93 43.68
N LYS A 14 9.62 46.83 44.33
CA LYS A 14 9.73 45.48 43.81
C LYS A 14 9.28 45.51 42.36
N GLN A 15 10.24 45.26 41.52
CA GLN A 15 10.06 44.88 40.13
C GLN A 15 9.27 43.58 40.16
N ASP A 16 7.94 43.68 40.22
CA ASP A 16 7.07 42.54 40.40
C ASP A 16 7.16 41.63 39.17
N ALA A 17 7.91 40.56 39.40
CA ALA A 17 7.87 39.26 38.75
C ALA A 17 7.88 39.32 37.21
N ALA A 18 9.09 39.32 36.64
CA ALA A 18 9.31 38.64 35.37
C ALA A 18 8.62 37.28 35.44
N SER A 19 7.45 37.15 34.80
CA SER A 19 6.71 35.90 34.75
C SER A 19 7.69 34.87 34.19
N SER A 20 8.02 33.87 35.01
CA SER A 20 9.08 32.94 34.64
C SER A 20 8.74 32.36 33.26
N PRO A 21 9.69 32.16 32.34
CA PRO A 21 9.39 31.59 31.02
C PRO A 21 8.97 30.12 31.11
N TRP A 22 8.77 29.57 32.32
CA TRP A 22 8.42 28.18 32.57
C TRP A 22 7.13 27.71 31.89
N PRO A 23 5.97 28.38 32.02
CA PRO A 23 4.74 27.92 31.36
C PRO A 23 4.85 28.07 29.84
N LEU A 24 5.56 29.10 29.35
CA LEU A 24 5.83 29.26 27.93
C LEU A 24 6.73 28.14 27.39
N ARG A 25 7.79 27.77 28.13
CA ARG A 25 8.69 26.65 27.80
C ARG A 25 7.98 25.29 27.82
N VAL A 26 7.11 25.06 28.81
CA VAL A 26 6.28 23.84 28.88
C VAL A 26 5.31 23.80 27.71
N MET A 27 4.67 24.93 27.38
CA MET A 27 3.78 25.04 26.22
C MET A 27 4.54 24.78 24.91
N THR A 28 5.71 25.38 24.73
CA THR A 28 6.57 25.12 23.56
C THR A 28 6.96 23.65 23.47
N PHE A 29 7.31 23.01 24.58
CA PHE A 29 7.64 21.59 24.61
C PHE A 29 6.44 20.72 24.22
N LEU A 30 5.25 21.00 24.74
CA LEU A 30 4.03 20.28 24.37
C LEU A 30 3.67 20.46 22.90
N ILE A 31 3.85 21.66 22.35
CA ILE A 31 3.63 21.94 20.92
C ILE A 31 4.63 21.15 20.07
N ILE A 32 5.92 21.15 20.42
CA ILE A 32 6.95 20.38 19.70
C ILE A 32 6.63 18.88 19.78
N LEU A 33 6.31 18.36 20.97
CA LEU A 33 5.97 16.96 21.17
C LEU A 33 4.77 16.55 20.32
N THR A 34 3.70 17.34 20.34
CA THR A 34 2.49 17.10 19.53
C THR A 34 2.81 17.15 18.04
N THR A 35 3.64 18.09 17.61
CA THR A 35 4.07 18.22 16.21
C THR A 35 4.86 17.01 15.75
N VAL A 36 5.80 16.51 16.56
CA VAL A 36 6.58 15.30 16.26
C VAL A 36 5.69 14.07 16.17
N LEU A 37 4.71 13.93 17.07
CA LEU A 37 3.76 12.83 17.05
C LEU A 37 2.87 12.85 15.79
N LEU A 38 2.31 14.02 15.43
CA LEU A 38 1.53 14.17 14.19
C LEU A 38 2.38 13.92 12.94
N ALA A 39 3.63 14.38 12.92
CA ALA A 39 4.54 14.19 11.80
C ALA A 39 5.02 12.73 11.64
N GLY A 40 5.00 11.93 12.71
CA GLY A 40 5.47 10.54 12.70
C GLY A 40 4.45 9.54 12.12
N ILE A 41 3.15 9.85 12.13
CA ILE A 41 2.10 8.94 11.66
C ILE A 41 2.19 8.71 10.13
N PRO A 42 2.27 9.75 9.26
CA PRO A 42 2.41 9.54 7.82
C PRO A 42 3.61 8.67 7.42
N PRO A 43 4.85 8.89 7.91
CA PRO A 43 5.99 8.08 7.51
C PRO A 43 5.89 6.62 8.01
N ALA A 44 5.37 6.37 9.21
CA ALA A 44 5.19 5.00 9.71
C ALA A 44 4.25 4.18 8.80
N LEU A 45 3.13 4.78 8.37
CA LEU A 45 2.21 4.16 7.41
C LEU A 45 2.89 3.86 6.06
N THR A 46 3.75 4.76 5.58
CA THR A 46 4.48 4.52 4.32
C THR A 46 5.51 3.39 4.43
N MET A 47 6.15 3.22 5.59
CA MET A 47 7.10 2.12 5.82
C MET A 47 6.37 0.78 5.88
N MET A 48 5.25 0.70 6.60
CA MET A 48 4.45 -0.53 6.69
C MET A 48 3.93 -0.94 5.30
N ARG A 49 3.37 0.01 4.53
CA ARG A 49 2.92 -0.24 3.16
C ARG A 49 4.02 -0.71 2.23
N ARG A 50 5.27 -0.27 2.43
CA ARG A 50 6.41 -0.76 1.65
C ARG A 50 6.76 -2.21 2.00
N ALA A 51 6.65 -2.59 3.26
CA ALA A 51 6.86 -3.98 3.67
C ALA A 51 5.80 -4.90 3.03
N ASP A 52 4.52 -4.53 3.13
CA ASP A 52 3.43 -5.31 2.52
C ASP A 52 3.54 -5.35 0.99
N ALA A 53 3.92 -4.23 0.36
CA ALA A 53 4.19 -4.18 -1.08
C ALA A 53 5.33 -5.12 -1.50
N GLN A 54 6.37 -5.27 -0.66
CA GLN A 54 7.46 -6.20 -0.92
C GLN A 54 7.01 -7.66 -0.79
N VAL A 55 6.11 -7.97 0.14
CA VAL A 55 5.50 -9.31 0.26
C VAL A 55 4.69 -9.63 -1.00
N ALA A 56 3.80 -8.73 -1.41
CA ALA A 56 3.01 -8.89 -2.64
C ALA A 56 3.91 -9.06 -3.88
N LEU A 57 5.01 -8.31 -3.96
CA LEU A 57 6.00 -8.46 -5.04
C LEU A 57 6.70 -9.83 -5.01
N GLY A 58 7.04 -10.34 -3.82
CA GLY A 58 7.61 -11.67 -3.65
C GLY A 58 6.66 -12.78 -4.13
N ASN A 59 5.39 -12.65 -3.76
CA ASN A 59 4.34 -13.57 -4.17
C ASN A 59 4.11 -13.50 -5.69
N ALA A 60 4.07 -12.31 -6.28
CA ALA A 60 3.97 -12.13 -7.73
C ALA A 60 5.14 -12.77 -8.50
N LYS A 61 6.38 -12.69 -7.98
CA LYS A 61 7.53 -13.36 -8.58
C LYS A 61 7.40 -14.88 -8.53
N THR A 62 6.85 -15.41 -7.44
CA THR A 62 6.59 -16.86 -7.30
C THR A 62 5.53 -17.30 -8.32
N VAL A 63 4.46 -16.52 -8.49
CA VAL A 63 3.44 -16.72 -9.53
C VAL A 63 4.06 -16.71 -10.94
N ARG A 64 4.95 -15.75 -11.25
CA ARG A 64 5.66 -15.73 -12.53
C ARG A 64 6.41 -17.03 -12.81
N LEU A 65 7.18 -17.51 -11.82
CA LEU A 65 7.95 -18.75 -11.98
C LEU A 65 7.04 -19.95 -12.19
N SER A 66 5.94 -20.04 -11.44
CA SER A 66 4.94 -21.10 -11.61
C SER A 66 4.24 -21.03 -12.97
N LEU A 67 3.95 -19.82 -13.48
CA LEU A 67 3.40 -19.63 -14.82
C LEU A 67 4.39 -20.10 -15.89
N GLN A 68 5.67 -19.76 -15.77
CA GLN A 68 6.71 -20.21 -16.71
C GLN A 68 6.91 -21.73 -16.69
N LEU A 69 6.83 -22.34 -15.51
CA LEU A 69 6.92 -23.79 -15.39
C LEU A 69 5.70 -24.47 -16.02
N THR A 70 4.50 -23.99 -15.65
CA THR A 70 3.24 -24.53 -16.16
C THR A 70 3.10 -24.34 -17.67
N SER A 71 3.60 -23.22 -18.21
CA SER A 71 3.55 -22.99 -19.66
C SER A 71 4.48 -23.90 -20.44
N LYS A 72 5.68 -24.18 -19.91
CA LYS A 72 6.61 -25.16 -20.50
C LYS A 72 6.04 -26.57 -20.47
N GLU A 73 5.42 -26.96 -19.37
CA GLU A 73 4.75 -28.26 -19.27
C GLU A 73 3.56 -28.37 -20.22
N ALA A 74 2.72 -27.33 -20.31
CA ALA A 74 1.60 -27.28 -21.23
C ALA A 74 2.07 -27.38 -22.69
N TYR A 75 3.13 -26.64 -23.05
CA TYR A 75 3.75 -26.72 -24.37
C TYR A 75 4.25 -28.14 -24.69
N ALA A 76 4.98 -28.77 -23.76
CA ALA A 76 5.49 -30.13 -23.93
C ALA A 76 4.36 -31.17 -24.05
N ALA A 77 3.24 -30.95 -23.36
CA ALA A 77 2.06 -31.80 -23.40
C ALA A 77 1.08 -31.47 -24.55
N SER A 78 1.38 -30.45 -25.38
CA SER A 78 0.46 -29.94 -26.42
C SER A 78 -0.92 -29.56 -25.89
N LEU A 79 -0.97 -29.02 -24.66
CA LEU A 79 -2.20 -28.57 -24.00
C LEU A 79 -2.30 -27.04 -24.05
N PRO A 80 -3.52 -26.47 -24.16
CA PRO A 80 -3.69 -25.01 -24.18
C PRO A 80 -3.29 -24.38 -22.84
N PHE A 81 -2.39 -23.39 -22.89
CA PHE A 81 -2.03 -22.57 -21.74
C PHE A 81 -2.92 -21.33 -21.64
N TRP A 82 -2.97 -20.52 -22.70
CA TRP A 82 -3.76 -19.30 -22.79
C TRP A 82 -5.21 -19.59 -23.19
N SER A 83 -6.15 -18.78 -22.70
CA SER A 83 -7.55 -18.80 -23.12
C SER A 83 -8.17 -17.41 -23.11
N ALA A 84 -8.73 -16.99 -24.25
CA ALA A 84 -9.42 -15.71 -24.39
C ALA A 84 -10.78 -15.66 -23.69
N SER A 85 -11.43 -16.82 -23.53
CA SER A 85 -12.76 -16.94 -22.93
C SER A 85 -12.72 -16.92 -21.41
N GLU A 86 -11.55 -17.23 -20.82
CA GLU A 86 -11.39 -17.29 -19.39
C GLU A 86 -11.05 -15.91 -18.82
N PRO A 87 -11.69 -15.49 -17.70
CA PRO A 87 -11.42 -14.19 -17.08
C PRO A 87 -9.94 -13.98 -16.77
N GLY A 88 -9.21 -15.04 -16.42
CA GLY A 88 -7.79 -15.03 -16.04
C GLY A 88 -6.79 -14.99 -17.20
N GLY A 89 -7.25 -15.06 -18.46
CA GLY A 89 -6.38 -15.14 -19.64
C GLY A 89 -5.58 -16.45 -19.76
N VAL A 90 -5.86 -17.43 -18.90
CA VAL A 90 -5.31 -18.79 -18.93
C VAL A 90 -6.45 -19.78 -18.74
N THR A 91 -6.25 -21.02 -19.16
CA THR A 91 -7.23 -22.08 -18.90
C THR A 91 -7.43 -22.29 -17.38
N GLU A 92 -8.63 -22.72 -16.98
CA GLU A 92 -8.96 -23.03 -15.57
C GLU A 92 -7.95 -24.01 -14.97
N ARG A 93 -7.55 -25.04 -15.74
CA ARG A 93 -6.51 -26.00 -15.36
C ARG A 93 -5.18 -25.34 -15.01
N VAL A 94 -4.72 -24.39 -15.82
CA VAL A 94 -3.47 -23.66 -15.56
C VAL A 94 -3.62 -22.77 -14.34
N ARG A 95 -4.76 -22.09 -14.22
CA ARG A 95 -5.08 -21.22 -13.08
C ARG A 95 -5.04 -21.99 -11.76
N ASP A 96 -5.78 -23.09 -11.68
CA ASP A 96 -5.85 -23.93 -10.49
C ASP A 96 -4.50 -24.51 -10.12
N LYS A 97 -3.73 -24.96 -11.12
CA LYS A 97 -2.39 -25.48 -10.90
C LYS A 97 -1.48 -24.40 -10.29
N VAL A 98 -1.42 -23.21 -10.90
CA VAL A 98 -0.57 -22.13 -10.41
C VAL A 98 -0.97 -21.72 -8.99
N LEU A 99 -2.26 -21.53 -8.70
CA LEU A 99 -2.73 -21.16 -7.36
C LEU A 99 -2.40 -22.24 -6.31
N LYS A 100 -2.51 -23.51 -6.69
CA LYS A 100 -2.18 -24.65 -5.83
C LYS A 100 -0.67 -24.75 -5.56
N ASP A 101 0.15 -24.49 -6.57
CA ASP A 101 1.61 -24.60 -6.49
C ASP A 101 2.22 -23.43 -5.71
N THR A 102 1.72 -22.21 -5.92
CA THR A 102 2.25 -21.00 -5.26
C THR A 102 1.74 -20.83 -3.84
N LYS A 103 0.52 -21.32 -3.55
CA LYS A 103 -0.19 -21.11 -2.26
C LYS A 103 -0.24 -19.63 -1.85
N THR A 104 -0.27 -18.75 -2.84
CA THR A 104 -0.31 -17.31 -2.61
C THR A 104 -1.72 -16.88 -2.20
N PRO A 105 -1.85 -15.89 -1.31
CA PRO A 105 -3.16 -15.42 -0.84
C PRO A 105 -3.89 -14.57 -1.89
N GLY A 106 -3.17 -14.05 -2.88
CA GLY A 106 -3.71 -13.25 -3.98
C GLY A 106 -4.10 -14.06 -5.21
N ASP A 107 -4.64 -13.34 -6.19
CA ASP A 107 -5.09 -13.87 -7.48
C ASP A 107 -4.32 -13.24 -8.63
N PHE A 108 -4.33 -13.86 -9.82
CA PHE A 108 -3.60 -13.39 -10.97
C PHE A 108 -4.39 -13.46 -12.29
N TRP A 109 -3.99 -12.61 -13.23
CA TRP A 109 -4.55 -12.51 -14.58
C TRP A 109 -3.42 -12.34 -15.59
N VAL A 110 -3.34 -13.25 -16.56
CA VAL A 110 -2.43 -13.11 -17.69
C VAL A 110 -3.07 -12.18 -18.71
N LEU A 111 -2.46 -11.02 -18.93
CA LEU A 111 -2.99 -9.98 -19.82
C LEU A 111 -2.48 -10.15 -21.24
N GLN A 112 -1.26 -10.66 -21.39
CA GLN A 112 -0.65 -10.82 -22.69
C GLN A 112 0.32 -11.99 -22.71
N THR A 113 0.25 -12.77 -23.79
CA THR A 113 1.22 -13.80 -24.14
C THR A 113 1.90 -13.50 -25.47
N ASP A 114 2.93 -14.26 -25.79
CA ASP A 114 3.50 -14.31 -27.12
C ASP A 114 2.51 -14.88 -28.15
N LYS A 115 2.93 -14.91 -29.41
CA LYS A 115 2.11 -15.45 -30.52
C LYS A 115 1.79 -16.94 -30.33
N GLY A 116 2.67 -17.69 -29.66
CA GLY A 116 2.44 -19.09 -29.36
C GLY A 116 1.42 -19.32 -28.23
N GLY A 117 1.14 -18.31 -27.41
CA GLY A 117 0.25 -18.44 -26.26
C GLY A 117 0.86 -19.19 -25.07
N TYR A 118 2.18 -19.34 -25.02
CA TYR A 118 2.89 -20.10 -23.97
C TYR A 118 3.93 -19.26 -23.22
N GLU A 119 4.32 -18.10 -23.74
CA GLU A 119 5.18 -17.19 -23.01
C GLU A 119 4.37 -16.02 -22.48
N VAL A 120 4.38 -15.83 -21.16
CA VAL A 120 3.70 -14.71 -20.51
C VAL A 120 4.54 -13.44 -20.66
N LEU A 121 4.00 -12.46 -21.40
CA LEU A 121 4.61 -11.15 -21.60
C LEU A 121 4.18 -10.15 -20.54
N MET A 122 2.92 -10.24 -20.10
CA MET A 122 2.35 -9.35 -19.10
C MET A 122 1.31 -10.08 -18.25
N PHE A 123 1.39 -9.92 -16.93
CA PHE A 123 0.36 -10.40 -16.01
C PHE A 123 0.19 -9.44 -14.85
N LEU A 124 -0.98 -9.51 -14.22
CA LEU A 124 -1.33 -8.79 -13.01
C LEU A 124 -1.48 -9.79 -11.87
N TYR A 125 -0.96 -9.46 -10.71
CA TYR A 125 -1.20 -10.19 -9.46
C TYR A 125 -1.77 -9.23 -8.42
N GLN A 126 -2.87 -9.59 -7.76
CA GLN A 126 -3.50 -8.76 -6.76
C GLN A 126 -3.57 -9.49 -5.42
N GLU A 127 -3.07 -8.83 -4.37
CA GLU A 127 -3.08 -9.33 -3.00
C GLU A 127 -3.43 -8.19 -2.05
N GLY A 128 -4.56 -8.33 -1.34
CA GLY A 128 -5.07 -7.27 -0.47
C GLY A 128 -5.25 -5.95 -1.22
N ASP A 129 -4.63 -4.89 -0.70
CA ASP A 129 -4.63 -3.56 -1.29
C ASP A 129 -3.54 -3.37 -2.35
N PHE A 130 -2.77 -4.41 -2.71
CA PHE A 130 -1.65 -4.28 -3.64
C PHE A 130 -1.93 -4.97 -4.97
N THR A 131 -1.55 -4.29 -6.05
CA THR A 131 -1.55 -4.82 -7.40
C THR A 131 -0.13 -4.80 -7.93
N VAL A 132 0.37 -5.93 -8.39
CA VAL A 132 1.67 -6.07 -9.04
C VAL A 132 1.45 -6.30 -10.53
N LEU A 133 1.92 -5.36 -11.35
CA LEU A 133 1.99 -5.51 -12.79
C LEU A 133 3.40 -5.99 -13.16
N TYR A 134 3.48 -7.15 -13.82
CA TYR A 134 4.70 -7.65 -14.42
C TYR A 134 4.69 -7.40 -15.92
N GLN A 135 5.83 -6.95 -16.45
CA GLN A 135 6.09 -6.83 -17.89
C GLN A 135 7.44 -7.46 -18.22
N LYS A 136 7.50 -8.22 -19.31
CA LYS A 136 8.70 -8.98 -19.71
C LYS A 136 9.75 -8.11 -20.41
N GLU A 137 9.36 -7.20 -21.30
CA GLU A 137 10.28 -6.32 -22.03
C GLU A 137 9.92 -4.82 -21.86
N PRO A 138 10.78 -4.02 -21.20
CA PRO A 138 11.89 -4.45 -20.33
C PRO A 138 11.37 -5.20 -19.09
N GLN A 139 12.16 -6.14 -18.56
CA GLN A 139 11.72 -6.95 -17.42
C GLN A 139 11.53 -6.06 -16.20
N SER A 140 10.28 -5.84 -15.81
CA SER A 140 9.93 -4.90 -14.76
C SER A 140 8.73 -5.38 -13.94
N TYR A 141 8.70 -4.91 -12.69
CA TYR A 141 7.56 -5.07 -11.80
C TYR A 141 7.19 -3.69 -11.28
N GLN A 142 5.90 -3.38 -11.33
CA GLN A 142 5.34 -2.17 -10.75
C GLN A 142 4.32 -2.58 -9.71
N VAL A 143 4.50 -2.10 -8.48
CA VAL A 143 3.60 -2.38 -7.37
C VAL A 143 2.78 -1.13 -7.10
N PHE A 144 1.47 -1.26 -7.21
CA PHE A 144 0.49 -0.22 -6.97
C PHE A 144 -0.24 -0.49 -5.67
N TYR A 145 -0.51 0.57 -4.91
CA TYR A 145 -1.45 0.54 -3.79
C TYR A 145 -2.83 0.96 -4.31
N ASN A 146 -3.79 0.05 -4.24
CA ASN A 146 -5.16 0.23 -4.71
C ASN A 146 -5.92 1.14 -3.74
N GLN A 147 -5.93 2.44 -4.02
CA GLN A 147 -6.82 3.40 -3.36
C GLN A 147 -7.97 3.75 -4.32
N PRO A 148 -9.17 3.16 -4.15
CA PRO A 148 -10.28 3.40 -5.06
C PRO A 148 -10.80 4.84 -4.91
N PHE A 149 -10.70 5.64 -5.97
CA PHE A 149 -11.24 7.01 -6.01
C PHE A 149 -12.71 7.04 -6.45
N ILE A 150 -13.12 6.12 -7.32
CA ILE A 150 -14.49 6.00 -7.84
C ILE A 150 -14.86 4.52 -7.83
N LYS A 151 -16.02 4.19 -7.26
CA LYS A 151 -16.64 2.87 -7.35
C LYS A 151 -17.95 3.00 -8.10
N THR A 152 -18.01 2.43 -9.30
CA THR A 152 -19.26 2.31 -10.05
C THR A 152 -19.85 0.92 -9.81
N HIS A 153 -21.17 0.86 -9.67
CA HIS A 153 -21.90 -0.41 -9.67
C HIS A 153 -22.72 -0.44 -10.94
N TYR A 154 -22.43 -1.40 -11.82
CA TYR A 154 -23.31 -1.66 -12.96
C TYR A 154 -24.42 -2.58 -12.47
N PRO A 155 -25.70 -2.21 -12.62
CA PRO A 155 -26.78 -3.13 -12.34
C PRO A 155 -26.63 -4.34 -13.26
N GLN A 156 -26.61 -5.56 -12.70
CA GLN A 156 -26.78 -6.77 -13.49
C GLN A 156 -28.15 -6.72 -14.15
N THR A 157 -28.20 -6.38 -15.44
CA THR A 157 -29.37 -6.68 -16.26
C THR A 157 -29.45 -8.19 -16.34
N SER A 158 -30.29 -8.79 -15.49
CA SER A 158 -30.73 -10.17 -15.65
C SER A 158 -31.36 -10.27 -17.04
N ARG A 159 -30.58 -10.70 -18.01
CA ARG A 159 -31.10 -11.12 -19.31
C ARG A 159 -31.76 -12.47 -19.04
N ALA A 160 -32.98 -12.41 -18.53
CA ALA A 160 -33.94 -13.49 -18.66
C ALA A 160 -34.13 -13.69 -20.17
N LEU A 161 -33.35 -14.61 -20.75
CA LEU A 161 -33.72 -15.25 -21.99
C LEU A 161 -34.79 -16.30 -21.64
N SER A 162 -36.02 -15.81 -21.45
CA SER A 162 -37.20 -16.45 -22.03
C SER A 162 -37.25 -15.91 -23.46
N GLU A 163 -37.26 -16.67 -24.55
CA GLU A 163 -37.54 -18.08 -24.83
C GLU A 163 -36.69 -18.50 -26.04
#